data_AF-A0A383EEH6-F1
#
_entry.id   AF-A0A383EEH6-F1
#
_cell.length_a   1.000
_cell.length_b   1.000
_cell.length_c   1.000
_cell.angle_alpha   90.00
_cell.angle_beta   90.00
_cell.angle_gamma   90.00
#
_symmetry.space_group_name_H-M   'P 1'
#
loop_
_entity.id
_entity.type
_entity.pdbx_description
1 polymer ?
#
loop_
_entity_poly.entity_id
_entity_poly.type
_entity_poly.pdbx_seq_one_letter_code
_entity_poly.pdbx_strand_id
1 'polypeptide(L)'
;MKLVLKFGGTSLASPKDIIGVAKTVVSFSKDNEIVVVCSAVDGVTDDLILISKMIEQRKKDAATKVLDELIKKHRKLADQTIKNSTIKKQLLEKLSTDVSELQELVRGLTLLKEVSARSLDYLVSFGERLSDDLVSFALQDLKKKSTALNGKEVGIVTDSNFGESRPLMDTTRIRISKTLGSLLSKKIIPVVGGFAGADQHGNITTFGRGGSDYT
;
A
#
# COMPACT_ATOMS: atom_id res chain seq x y z
N MET A 1 13.44 -8.01 -20.25
CA MET A 1 12.32 -7.08 -20.61
C MET A 1 11.93 -6.27 -19.38
N LYS A 2 11.04 -5.26 -19.51
CA LYS A 2 10.38 -4.63 -18.35
C LYS A 2 9.08 -5.38 -18.07
N LEU A 3 8.91 -5.90 -16.87
CA LEU A 3 7.71 -6.62 -16.47
C LEU A 3 7.06 -5.94 -15.26
N VAL A 4 5.73 -5.90 -15.27
CA VAL A 4 4.92 -5.51 -14.11
C VAL A 4 4.29 -6.78 -13.56
N LEU A 5 4.53 -7.08 -12.29
CA LEU A 5 3.97 -8.23 -11.60
C LEU A 5 2.98 -7.75 -10.54
N LYS A 6 1.70 -8.05 -10.73
CA LYS A 6 0.65 -7.66 -9.78
C LYS A 6 0.28 -8.82 -8.88
N PHE A 7 0.14 -8.55 -7.57
CA PHE A 7 -0.30 -9.51 -6.56
C PHE A 7 -1.55 -8.99 -5.85
N GLY A 8 -2.60 -9.82 -5.81
CA GLY A 8 -3.84 -9.53 -5.10
C GLY A 8 -3.74 -9.81 -3.59
N GLY A 9 -4.74 -9.39 -2.82
CA GLY A 9 -4.70 -9.49 -1.35
C GLY A 9 -4.57 -10.91 -0.80
N THR A 10 -5.17 -11.90 -1.47
CA THR A 10 -5.03 -13.32 -1.11
C THR A 10 -3.60 -13.84 -1.30
N SER A 11 -2.83 -13.25 -2.21
CA SER A 11 -1.39 -13.55 -2.38
C SER A 11 -0.53 -12.97 -1.26
N LEU A 12 -1.10 -12.15 -0.38
CA LEU A 12 -0.43 -11.47 0.72
C LEU A 12 -1.07 -11.80 2.08
N ALA A 13 -1.92 -12.82 2.15
CA ALA A 13 -2.74 -13.13 3.32
C ALA A 13 -1.93 -13.65 4.54
N SER A 14 -0.79 -14.28 4.31
CA SER A 14 0.05 -14.86 5.37
C SER A 14 1.54 -14.60 5.14
N PRO A 15 2.39 -14.80 6.18
CA PRO A 15 3.84 -14.67 6.02
C PRO A 15 4.41 -15.58 4.93
N LYS A 16 3.86 -16.80 4.80
CA LYS A 16 4.27 -17.76 3.77
C LYS A 16 3.96 -17.23 2.38
N ASP A 17 2.82 -16.59 2.19
CA ASP A 17 2.39 -16.07 0.90
C ASP A 17 3.24 -14.86 0.49
N ILE A 18 3.51 -13.93 1.43
CA ILE A 18 4.39 -12.78 1.19
C ILE A 18 5.82 -13.25 0.83
N ILE A 19 6.36 -14.24 1.54
CA ILE A 19 7.65 -14.86 1.19
C ILE A 19 7.59 -15.52 -0.19
N GLY A 20 6.47 -16.17 -0.53
CA GLY A 20 6.22 -16.77 -1.85
C GLY A 20 6.24 -15.73 -2.97
N VAL A 21 5.57 -14.59 -2.77
CA VAL A 21 5.59 -13.44 -3.68
C VAL A 21 7.02 -12.93 -3.87
N ALA A 22 7.74 -12.66 -2.78
CA ALA A 22 9.12 -12.16 -2.85
C ALA A 22 10.05 -13.15 -3.62
N LYS A 23 9.93 -14.46 -3.37
CA LYS A 23 10.68 -15.48 -4.12
C LYS A 23 10.32 -15.52 -5.60
N THR A 24 9.05 -15.36 -5.94
CA THR A 24 8.58 -15.31 -7.32
C THR A 24 9.20 -14.11 -8.03
N VAL A 25 9.10 -12.93 -7.43
CA VAL A 25 9.73 -11.69 -7.95
C VAL A 25 11.24 -11.87 -8.13
N VAL A 26 11.94 -12.46 -7.15
CA VAL A 26 13.37 -12.77 -7.25
C VAL A 26 13.69 -13.65 -8.45
N SER A 27 12.86 -14.66 -8.73
CA SER A 27 13.02 -15.55 -9.89
C SER A 27 12.95 -14.79 -11.21
N PHE A 28 11.90 -13.96 -11.39
CA PHE A 28 11.72 -13.16 -12.60
C PHE A 28 12.76 -12.03 -12.75
N SER A 29 13.31 -11.52 -11.65
CA SER A 29 14.32 -10.44 -11.64
C SER A 29 15.69 -10.82 -12.22
N LYS A 30 15.93 -12.09 -12.54
CA LYS A 30 17.21 -12.54 -13.11
C LYS A 30 17.43 -11.99 -14.52
N ASP A 31 16.39 -11.99 -15.34
CA ASP A 31 16.44 -11.64 -16.77
C ASP A 31 15.62 -10.39 -17.11
N ASN A 32 14.99 -9.77 -16.10
CA ASN A 32 14.04 -8.68 -16.30
C ASN A 32 14.21 -7.55 -15.28
N GLU A 33 13.87 -6.35 -15.74
CA GLU A 33 13.58 -5.22 -14.86
C GLU A 33 12.13 -5.38 -14.37
N ILE A 34 11.94 -5.46 -13.05
CA ILE A 34 10.63 -5.76 -12.45
C ILE A 34 10.09 -4.54 -11.72
N VAL A 35 8.81 -4.26 -11.93
CA VAL A 35 7.98 -3.42 -11.06
C VAL A 35 6.93 -4.34 -10.43
N VAL A 36 6.73 -4.23 -9.12
CA VAL A 36 5.70 -5.00 -8.41
C VAL A 36 4.53 -4.08 -8.10
N VAL A 37 3.30 -4.55 -8.25
CA VAL A 37 2.09 -3.87 -7.81
C VAL A 37 1.38 -4.73 -6.77
N CYS A 38 1.05 -4.17 -5.61
CA CYS A 38 0.41 -4.89 -4.51
C CYS A 38 -0.96 -4.29 -4.20
N SER A 39 -1.97 -5.16 -4.07
CA SER A 39 -3.20 -4.83 -3.34
C SER A 39 -2.96 -4.89 -1.83
N ALA A 40 -3.88 -4.31 -1.04
CA ALA A 40 -3.91 -4.51 0.39
C ALA A 40 -3.92 -6.00 0.79
N VAL A 41 -3.43 -6.32 1.99
CA VAL A 41 -3.55 -7.67 2.58
C VAL A 41 -5.04 -8.08 2.64
N ASP A 42 -5.33 -9.35 2.39
CA ASP A 42 -6.69 -9.90 2.35
C ASP A 42 -7.60 -9.38 3.49
N GLY A 43 -8.78 -8.85 3.12
CA GLY A 43 -9.77 -8.28 4.05
C GLY A 43 -9.48 -6.87 4.60
N VAL A 44 -8.26 -6.33 4.44
CA VAL A 44 -7.87 -5.07 5.09
C VAL A 44 -8.62 -3.85 4.53
N THR A 45 -8.83 -3.79 3.22
CA THR A 45 -9.62 -2.69 2.61
C THR A 45 -11.06 -2.71 3.14
N ASP A 46 -11.64 -3.90 3.32
CA ASP A 46 -13.00 -4.02 3.86
C ASP A 46 -13.05 -3.61 5.35
N ASP A 47 -12.03 -3.93 6.15
CA ASP A 47 -11.90 -3.47 7.53
C ASP A 47 -11.79 -1.94 7.61
N LEU A 48 -11.01 -1.30 6.72
CA LEU A 48 -10.89 0.17 6.65
C LEU A 48 -12.22 0.83 6.27
N ILE A 49 -12.95 0.25 5.32
CA ILE A 49 -14.30 0.69 4.97
C ILE A 49 -15.26 0.48 6.16
N LEU A 50 -15.15 -0.63 6.89
CA LEU A 50 -15.97 -0.89 8.07
C LEU A 50 -15.72 0.14 9.18
N ILE A 51 -14.47 0.52 9.41
CA ILE A 51 -14.10 1.60 10.35
C ILE A 51 -14.82 2.90 9.97
N SER A 52 -14.81 3.28 8.68
CA SER A 52 -15.50 4.50 8.23
C SER A 52 -17.00 4.48 8.55
N LYS A 53 -17.68 3.35 8.27
CA LYS A 53 -19.12 3.17 8.56
C LYS A 53 -19.40 3.22 10.06
N MET A 54 -18.51 2.65 10.88
CA MET A 54 -18.67 2.68 12.34
C MET A 54 -18.51 4.10 12.90
N ILE A 55 -17.62 4.91 12.32
CA ILE A 55 -17.45 6.33 12.67
C ILE A 55 -18.73 7.11 12.39
N GLU A 56 -19.30 6.97 11.19
CA GLU A 56 -20.56 7.64 10.82
C GLU A 56 -21.73 7.21 11.72
N GLN A 57 -21.76 5.94 12.11
CA GLN A 57 -22.73 5.38 13.06
C GLN A 57 -22.44 5.73 14.53
N ARG A 58 -21.40 6.53 14.81
CA ARG A 58 -20.96 6.94 16.15
C ARG A 58 -20.59 5.77 17.08
N LYS A 59 -20.16 4.64 16.49
CA LYS A 59 -19.72 3.43 17.20
C LYS A 59 -18.21 3.46 17.44
N LYS A 60 -17.74 4.47 18.19
CA LYS A 60 -16.30 4.71 18.43
C LYS A 60 -15.55 3.48 18.91
N ASP A 61 -16.06 2.79 19.94
CA ASP A 61 -15.34 1.65 20.54
C ASP A 61 -15.22 0.47 19.57
N ALA A 62 -16.23 0.28 18.72
CA ALA A 62 -16.20 -0.74 17.68
C ALA A 62 -15.18 -0.39 16.58
N ALA A 63 -15.12 0.87 16.15
CA ALA A 63 -14.14 1.34 15.17
C ALA A 63 -12.70 1.16 15.69
N THR A 64 -12.44 1.53 16.94
CA THR A 64 -11.14 1.32 17.60
C THR A 64 -10.77 -0.16 17.64
N LYS A 65 -11.72 -1.04 17.99
CA LYS A 65 -11.46 -2.49 18.05
C LYS A 65 -11.06 -3.07 16.69
N VAL A 66 -11.73 -2.67 15.60
CA VAL A 66 -11.36 -3.12 14.24
C VAL A 66 -9.97 -2.61 13.86
N LEU A 67 -9.68 -1.34 14.17
CA LEU A 67 -8.36 -0.75 13.92
C LEU A 67 -7.25 -1.50 14.68
N ASP A 68 -7.46 -1.83 15.95
CA ASP A 68 -6.47 -2.53 16.77
C ASP A 68 -6.17 -3.94 16.23
N GLU A 69 -7.18 -4.68 15.78
CA GLU A 69 -6.98 -5.99 15.16
C GLU A 69 -6.27 -5.89 13.80
N LEU A 70 -6.58 -4.87 13.00
CA LEU A 70 -5.86 -4.57 11.75
C LEU A 70 -4.37 -4.31 12.02
N ILE A 71 -4.05 -3.46 13.01
CA ILE A 71 -2.67 -3.14 13.39
C ILE A 71 -1.94 -4.40 13.87
N LYS A 72 -2.59 -5.18 14.74
CA LYS A 72 -2.03 -6.43 15.28
C LYS A 72 -1.75 -7.45 14.18
N LYS A 73 -2.64 -7.58 13.20
CA LYS A 73 -2.45 -8.42 12.01
C LYS A 73 -1.18 -8.03 11.24
N HIS A 74 -1.00 -6.74 10.93
CA HIS A 74 0.18 -6.29 10.18
C HIS A 74 1.48 -6.42 10.99
N ARG A 75 1.47 -6.14 12.29
CA ARG A 75 2.64 -6.36 13.16
C ARG A 75 3.04 -7.83 13.20
N LYS A 76 2.07 -8.74 13.27
CA LYS A 76 2.32 -10.18 13.20
C LYS A 76 2.91 -10.59 11.85
N LEU A 77 2.38 -10.07 10.74
CA LEU A 77 2.93 -10.31 9.40
C LEU A 77 4.38 -9.82 9.30
N ALA A 78 4.67 -8.59 9.74
CA ALA A 78 6.01 -8.02 9.71
C ALA A 78 7.02 -8.86 10.52
N ASP A 79 6.65 -9.26 11.74
CA ASP A 79 7.53 -10.05 12.60
C ASP A 79 7.79 -11.46 12.05
N GLN A 80 6.78 -12.10 11.45
CA GLN A 80 6.87 -13.48 10.97
C GLN A 80 7.44 -13.62 9.55
N THR A 81 7.39 -12.56 8.75
CA THR A 81 7.85 -12.58 7.34
C THR A 81 9.36 -12.38 7.24
N ILE A 82 9.93 -11.45 8.02
CA ILE A 82 11.32 -11.02 7.88
C ILE A 82 12.22 -11.77 8.86
N LYS A 83 13.29 -12.41 8.36
CA LYS A 83 14.23 -13.17 9.20
C LYS A 83 15.37 -12.32 9.73
N ASN A 84 15.93 -11.44 8.90
CA ASN A 84 17.03 -10.57 9.29
C ASN A 84 16.55 -9.55 10.34
N SER A 85 17.23 -9.51 11.49
CA SER A 85 16.84 -8.65 12.62
C SER A 85 16.93 -7.15 12.31
N THR A 86 17.91 -6.72 11.52
CA THR A 86 18.07 -5.31 11.12
C THR A 86 16.95 -4.88 10.18
N ILE A 87 16.67 -5.68 9.14
CA ILE A 87 15.59 -5.40 8.17
C ILE A 87 14.24 -5.43 8.87
N LYS A 88 14.03 -6.39 9.77
CA LYS A 88 12.81 -6.48 10.60
C LYS A 88 12.62 -5.22 11.43
N LYS A 89 13.68 -4.75 12.11
CA LYS A 89 13.61 -3.52 12.92
C LYS A 89 13.20 -2.31 12.06
N GLN A 90 13.80 -2.15 10.89
CA GLN A 90 13.46 -1.07 9.96
C GLN A 90 11.99 -1.14 9.48
N LEU A 91 11.49 -2.35 9.17
CA LEU A 91 10.09 -2.54 8.80
C LEU A 91 9.15 -2.19 9.96
N LEU A 92 9.47 -2.61 11.19
CA LEU A 92 8.65 -2.31 12.36
C LEU A 92 8.62 -0.81 12.69
N GLU A 93 9.74 -0.11 12.48
CA GLU A 93 9.81 1.35 12.61
C GLU A 93 8.92 2.04 11.56
N LYS A 94 9.04 1.66 10.28
CA LYS A 94 8.18 2.19 9.21
C LYS A 94 6.70 1.92 9.48
N LEU A 95 6.35 0.68 9.81
CA LEU A 95 5.00 0.28 10.19
C LEU A 95 4.47 1.10 11.37
N SER A 96 5.32 1.40 12.37
CA SER A 96 4.90 2.23 13.50
C SER A 96 4.56 3.66 13.07
N THR A 97 5.26 4.22 12.08
CA THR A 97 4.96 5.53 11.52
C THR A 97 3.61 5.53 10.79
N ASP A 98 3.36 4.57 9.90
CA ASP A 98 2.07 4.50 9.19
C ASP A 98 0.91 4.22 10.13
N VAL A 99 1.11 3.37 11.14
CA VAL A 99 0.09 3.08 12.16
C VAL A 99 -0.24 4.32 12.97
N SER A 100 0.76 5.11 13.36
CA SER A 100 0.52 6.38 14.08
C SER A 100 -0.34 7.31 13.25
N GLU A 101 -0.02 7.47 11.96
CA GLU A 101 -0.77 8.33 11.06
C GLU A 101 -2.21 7.83 10.84
N LEU A 102 -2.39 6.52 10.67
CA LEU A 102 -3.72 5.90 10.55
C LEU A 102 -4.56 6.12 11.82
N GLN A 103 -3.96 5.97 13.00
CA GLN A 103 -4.62 6.21 14.28
C GLN A 103 -5.03 7.68 14.43
N GLU A 104 -4.17 8.62 14.04
CA GLU A 104 -4.48 10.05 14.06
C GLU A 104 -5.63 10.40 13.11
N LEU A 105 -5.62 9.84 11.89
CA LEU A 105 -6.70 9.99 10.93
C LEU A 105 -8.02 9.47 11.50
N VAL A 106 -8.06 8.23 11.98
CA VAL A 106 -9.27 7.61 12.54
C VAL A 106 -9.78 8.40 13.74
N ARG A 107 -8.88 8.90 14.61
CA ARG A 107 -9.24 9.77 15.73
C ARG A 107 -9.88 11.07 15.25
N GLY A 108 -9.30 11.74 14.26
CA GLY A 108 -9.84 12.96 13.68
C GLY A 108 -11.25 12.77 13.11
N LEU A 109 -11.44 11.74 12.28
CA LEU A 109 -12.73 11.39 11.70
C LEU A 109 -13.78 11.04 12.77
N THR A 110 -13.37 10.33 13.82
CA THR A 110 -14.23 9.99 14.96
C THR A 110 -14.73 11.24 15.70
N LEU A 111 -13.87 12.24 15.89
CA LEU A 111 -14.23 13.49 16.58
C LEU A 111 -15.19 14.33 15.74
N LEU A 112 -14.95 14.41 14.42
CA LEU A 112 -15.81 15.12 13.48
C LEU A 112 -17.15 14.41 13.22
N LYS A 113 -17.18 13.08 13.41
CA LYS A 113 -18.34 12.21 13.11
C LYS A 113 -18.75 12.24 11.64
N GLU A 114 -17.77 12.44 10.76
CA GLU A 114 -17.97 12.54 9.32
C GLU A 114 -16.79 11.87 8.60
N VAL A 115 -17.09 11.17 7.50
CA VAL A 115 -16.09 10.65 6.58
C VAL A 115 -16.43 11.12 5.17
N SER A 116 -15.77 12.20 4.74
CA SER A 116 -15.89 12.66 3.35
C SER A 116 -15.29 11.65 2.36
N ALA A 117 -15.66 11.72 1.08
CA ALA A 117 -15.07 10.87 0.03
C ALA A 117 -13.53 10.98 -0.02
N ARG A 118 -12.99 12.19 0.15
CA ARG A 118 -11.55 12.44 0.24
C ARG A 118 -10.91 11.77 1.46
N SER A 119 -11.57 11.85 2.62
CA SER A 119 -11.11 11.20 3.84
C SER A 119 -11.16 9.68 3.72
N LEU A 120 -12.17 9.15 3.05
CA LEU A 120 -12.32 7.72 2.79
C LEU A 120 -11.17 7.24 1.89
N ASP A 121 -10.90 7.90 0.77
CA ASP A 121 -9.77 7.57 -0.11
C ASP A 121 -8.45 7.53 0.65
N TYR A 122 -8.23 8.52 1.53
CA TYR A 122 -7.04 8.53 2.36
C TYR A 122 -6.99 7.36 3.33
N LEU A 123 -8.10 7.07 4.01
CA LEU A 123 -8.21 5.96 4.96
C LEU A 123 -7.97 4.61 4.30
N VAL A 124 -8.60 4.33 3.15
CA VAL A 124 -8.49 3.02 2.49
C VAL A 124 -7.11 2.81 1.85
N SER A 125 -6.41 3.89 1.47
CA SER A 125 -5.04 3.79 0.90
C SER A 125 -4.02 3.17 1.85
N PHE A 126 -4.29 3.17 3.17
CA PHE A 126 -3.43 2.48 4.15
C PHE A 126 -3.37 0.97 3.91
N GLY A 127 -4.38 0.37 3.29
CA GLY A 127 -4.34 -1.06 2.97
C GLY A 127 -3.13 -1.42 2.12
N GLU A 128 -2.96 -0.73 0.99
CA GLU A 128 -1.83 -0.95 0.08
C GLU A 128 -0.51 -0.48 0.68
N ARG A 129 -0.47 0.68 1.35
CA ARG A 129 0.73 1.24 2.01
C ARG A 129 1.34 0.34 3.07
N LEU A 130 0.52 -0.48 3.73
CA LEU A 130 1.01 -1.43 4.72
C LEU A 130 1.50 -2.72 4.05
N SER A 131 0.95 -3.06 2.88
CA SER A 131 1.25 -4.29 2.15
C SER A 131 2.49 -4.19 1.26
N ASP A 132 2.71 -3.04 0.62
CA ASP A 132 3.85 -2.79 -0.26
C ASP A 132 5.16 -2.75 0.56
N ASP A 133 5.13 -2.20 1.77
CA ASP A 133 6.22 -2.27 2.75
C ASP A 133 6.54 -3.72 3.10
N LEU A 134 5.55 -4.56 3.44
CA LEU A 134 5.78 -5.98 3.75
C LEU A 134 6.51 -6.70 2.61
N VAL A 135 6.07 -6.49 1.37
CA VAL A 135 6.69 -7.14 0.19
C VAL A 135 8.07 -6.58 -0.10
N SER A 136 8.25 -5.25 -0.01
CA SER A 136 9.54 -4.60 -0.25
C SER A 136 10.60 -5.05 0.75
N PHE A 137 10.27 -5.09 2.04
CA PHE A 137 11.19 -5.57 3.06
C PHE A 137 11.43 -7.08 2.95
N ALA A 138 10.46 -7.88 2.50
CA ALA A 138 10.69 -9.30 2.19
C ALA A 138 11.68 -9.49 1.03
N LEU A 139 11.66 -8.63 0.01
CA LEU A 139 12.67 -8.63 -1.05
C LEU A 139 14.06 -8.26 -0.52
N GLN A 140 14.13 -7.31 0.40
CA GLN A 140 15.38 -6.93 1.08
C GLN A 140 15.94 -8.08 1.92
N ASP A 141 15.09 -8.83 2.63
CA ASP A 141 15.49 -10.04 3.38
C ASP A 141 16.08 -11.13 2.46
N LEU A 142 15.60 -11.18 1.21
CA LEU A 142 16.16 -12.01 0.14
C LEU A 142 17.35 -11.35 -0.60
N LYS A 143 17.97 -10.33 -0.01
CA LYS A 143 19.15 -9.60 -0.52
C LYS A 143 18.93 -8.88 -1.85
N LYS A 144 17.70 -8.51 -2.19
CA LYS A 144 17.40 -7.62 -3.32
C LYS A 144 17.25 -6.19 -2.86
N LYS A 145 17.73 -5.24 -3.66
CA LYS A 145 17.44 -3.83 -3.41
C LYS A 145 15.98 -3.58 -3.79
N SER A 146 15.19 -3.06 -2.86
CA SER A 146 13.77 -2.81 -3.06
C SER A 146 13.34 -1.56 -2.30
N THR A 147 12.34 -0.85 -2.83
CA THR A 147 11.69 0.28 -2.16
C THR A 147 10.19 0.20 -2.38
N ALA A 148 9.42 0.47 -1.32
CA ALA A 148 7.97 0.66 -1.45
C ALA A 148 7.68 2.09 -1.93
N LEU A 149 6.62 2.27 -2.70
CA LEU A 149 6.11 3.56 -3.15
C LEU A 149 4.58 3.48 -3.21
N ASN A 150 3.88 4.45 -2.62
CA ASN A 150 2.45 4.58 -2.89
C ASN A 150 2.22 5.20 -4.29
N GLY A 151 0.95 5.19 -4.75
CA GLY A 151 0.56 5.76 -6.05
C GLY A 151 0.99 7.21 -6.27
N LYS A 152 0.98 8.04 -5.21
CA LYS A 152 1.44 9.43 -5.26
C LYS A 152 2.95 9.53 -5.47
N GLU A 153 3.72 8.73 -4.74
CA GLU A 153 5.18 8.73 -4.78
C GLU A 153 5.74 8.18 -6.10
N VAL A 154 5.10 7.14 -6.66
CA VAL A 154 5.49 6.62 -7.98
C VAL A 154 5.15 7.62 -9.10
N GLY A 155 4.12 8.45 -8.90
CA GLY A 155 3.78 9.57 -9.77
C GLY A 155 2.48 9.39 -10.57
N ILE A 156 1.54 8.57 -10.09
CA ILE A 156 0.21 8.47 -10.69
C ILE A 156 -0.60 9.73 -10.34
N VAL A 157 -0.91 10.53 -11.35
CA VAL A 157 -1.70 11.76 -11.21
C VAL A 157 -3.12 11.50 -11.69
N THR A 158 -4.10 11.96 -10.93
CA THR A 158 -5.54 11.72 -11.17
C THR A 158 -6.33 13.03 -11.22
N ASP A 159 -7.60 12.93 -11.63
CA ASP A 159 -8.60 13.93 -11.29
C ASP A 159 -9.02 13.84 -9.80
N SER A 160 -9.77 14.84 -9.32
CA SER A 160 -10.25 14.87 -7.93
C SER A 160 -11.60 14.14 -7.75
N ASN A 161 -11.94 13.18 -8.61
CA ASN A 161 -13.14 12.35 -8.44
C ASN A 161 -12.90 11.26 -7.39
N PHE A 162 -12.84 11.64 -6.12
CA PHE A 162 -12.54 10.71 -5.01
C PHE A 162 -13.47 9.49 -5.01
N GLY A 163 -12.90 8.31 -4.74
CA GLY A 163 -13.57 7.00 -4.77
C GLY A 163 -13.51 6.30 -6.13
N GLU A 164 -13.49 7.03 -7.25
CA GLU A 164 -13.45 6.48 -8.62
C GLU A 164 -12.65 7.40 -9.57
N SER A 165 -11.49 7.85 -9.09
CA SER A 165 -10.66 8.81 -9.81
C SER A 165 -10.10 8.21 -11.10
N ARG A 166 -9.81 9.07 -12.08
CA ARG A 166 -9.23 8.65 -13.36
C ARG A 166 -7.82 9.22 -13.53
N PRO A 167 -6.85 8.41 -14.00
CA PRO A 167 -5.49 8.87 -14.21
C PRO A 167 -5.41 9.86 -15.39
N LEU A 168 -4.68 10.95 -15.17
CA LEU A 168 -4.30 11.92 -16.20
C LEU A 168 -3.08 11.37 -16.95
N MET A 169 -3.35 10.49 -17.91
CA MET A 169 -2.36 9.59 -18.52
C MET A 169 -1.09 10.26 -19.04
N ASP A 170 -1.20 11.43 -19.67
CA ASP A 170 -0.02 12.12 -20.21
C ASP A 170 0.93 12.57 -19.10
N THR A 171 0.38 13.11 -18.00
CA THR A 171 1.17 13.53 -16.85
C THR A 171 1.72 12.32 -16.09
N THR A 172 0.88 11.31 -15.87
CA THR A 172 1.24 10.06 -15.18
C THR A 172 2.40 9.36 -15.87
N ARG A 173 2.36 9.20 -17.21
CA ARG A 173 3.45 8.55 -17.97
C ARG A 173 4.79 9.26 -17.78
N ILE A 174 4.81 10.59 -17.85
CA ILE A 174 6.04 11.38 -17.69
C ILE A 174 6.62 11.20 -16.28
N ARG A 175 5.79 11.31 -15.25
CA ARG A 175 6.24 11.20 -13.85
C ARG A 175 6.72 9.79 -13.51
N ILE A 176 5.93 8.76 -13.84
CA ILE A 176 6.29 7.36 -13.61
C ILE A 176 7.58 6.99 -14.34
N SER A 177 7.72 7.39 -15.61
CA SER A 177 8.94 7.09 -16.38
C SER A 177 10.19 7.66 -15.71
N LYS A 178 10.10 8.87 -15.12
CA LYS A 178 11.20 9.48 -14.38
C LYS A 178 11.50 8.73 -13.08
N THR A 179 10.47 8.48 -12.27
CA THR A 179 10.61 7.84 -10.95
C THR A 179 11.10 6.39 -11.10
N LEU A 180 10.39 5.56 -11.86
CA LEU A 180 10.74 4.16 -12.07
C LEU A 180 12.04 4.02 -12.86
N GLY A 181 12.28 4.85 -13.87
CA GLY A 181 13.53 4.82 -14.65
C GLY A 181 14.78 5.01 -13.79
N SER A 182 14.72 5.92 -12.82
CA SER A 182 15.81 6.17 -11.86
C SER A 182 16.04 4.99 -10.90
N LEU A 183 14.98 4.27 -10.51
CA LEU A 183 15.09 3.10 -9.61
C LEU A 183 15.60 1.87 -10.36
N LEU A 184 15.04 1.60 -11.53
CA LEU A 184 15.40 0.46 -12.36
C LEU A 184 16.86 0.55 -12.83
N SER A 185 17.36 1.75 -13.19
CA SER A 185 18.77 1.93 -13.57
C SER A 185 19.74 1.58 -12.43
N LYS A 186 19.31 1.72 -11.17
CA LYS A 186 20.06 1.36 -9.96
C LYS A 186 19.84 -0.09 -9.52
N LYS A 187 19.12 -0.89 -10.31
CA LYS A 187 18.70 -2.27 -10.02
C LYS A 187 17.89 -2.37 -8.71
N ILE A 188 17.09 -1.36 -8.41
CA ILE A 188 16.14 -1.36 -7.30
C ILE A 188 14.80 -1.86 -7.85
N ILE A 189 14.18 -2.82 -7.16
CA ILE A 189 12.84 -3.31 -7.48
C ILE A 189 11.81 -2.41 -6.78
N PRO A 190 11.07 -1.55 -7.49
CA PRO A 190 9.96 -0.80 -6.91
C PRO A 190 8.79 -1.73 -6.60
N VAL A 191 8.25 -1.61 -5.39
CA VAL A 191 6.97 -2.22 -4.99
C VAL A 191 5.96 -1.09 -4.83
N VAL A 192 4.96 -1.07 -5.68
CA VAL A 192 3.99 0.01 -5.78
C VAL A 192 2.69 -0.42 -5.12
N GLY A 193 2.21 0.35 -4.14
CA GLY A 193 0.84 0.23 -3.64
C GLY A 193 -0.15 0.55 -4.77
N GLY A 194 -0.96 -0.44 -5.15
CA GLY A 194 -1.97 -0.28 -6.20
C GLY A 194 -3.17 0.55 -5.73
N PHE A 195 -4.23 0.55 -6.54
CA PHE A 195 -5.56 1.09 -6.19
C PHE A 195 -5.65 2.61 -5.99
N ALA A 196 -4.53 3.29 -5.73
CA ALA A 196 -4.49 4.71 -5.41
C ALA A 196 -3.54 5.51 -6.32
N GLY A 197 -3.79 6.81 -6.38
CA GLY A 197 -2.94 7.83 -6.99
C GLY A 197 -2.99 9.12 -6.17
N ALA A 198 -2.67 10.24 -6.80
CA ALA A 198 -2.97 11.55 -6.22
C ALA A 198 -3.48 12.56 -7.24
N ASP A 199 -4.41 13.40 -6.79
CA ASP A 199 -4.91 14.49 -7.62
C ASP A 199 -3.84 15.56 -7.85
N GLN A 200 -4.18 16.56 -8.65
CA GLN A 200 -3.29 17.68 -8.98
C GLN A 200 -2.88 18.54 -7.77
N HIS A 201 -3.60 18.42 -6.64
CA HIS A 201 -3.33 19.12 -5.39
C HIS A 201 -2.53 18.24 -4.41
N GLY A 202 -2.22 17.00 -4.78
CA GLY A 202 -1.47 16.05 -3.96
C GLY A 202 -2.32 15.31 -2.92
N ASN A 203 -3.65 15.34 -3.05
CA ASN A 203 -4.53 14.52 -2.23
C ASN A 203 -4.52 13.09 -2.75
N ILE A 204 -4.51 12.11 -1.84
CA ILE A 204 -4.67 10.72 -2.24
C ILE A 204 -6.07 10.52 -2.82
N THR A 205 -6.14 9.83 -3.96
CA THR A 205 -7.38 9.38 -4.58
C THR A 205 -7.33 7.88 -4.85
N THR A 206 -8.49 7.24 -5.00
CA THR A 206 -8.58 5.82 -5.34
C THR A 206 -9.28 5.59 -6.67
N PHE A 207 -9.04 4.45 -7.32
CA PHE A 207 -9.61 4.08 -8.62
C PHE A 207 -10.92 3.28 -8.52
N GLY A 208 -11.48 3.12 -7.32
CA GLY A 208 -12.60 2.22 -7.08
C GLY A 208 -12.18 0.75 -6.91
N ARG A 209 -13.13 -0.10 -6.49
CA ARG A 209 -12.84 -1.51 -6.19
C ARG A 209 -12.20 -2.22 -7.40
N GLY A 210 -11.14 -2.98 -7.14
CA GLY A 210 -10.34 -3.64 -8.18
C GLY A 210 -9.27 -2.76 -8.82
N GLY A 211 -9.12 -1.51 -8.35
CA GLY A 211 -8.18 -0.54 -8.90
C GLY A 211 -6.70 -0.96 -8.92
N SER A 212 -6.30 -1.97 -8.14
CA SER A 212 -4.92 -2.49 -8.20
C SER A 212 -4.59 -3.18 -9.52
N ASP A 213 -5.56 -3.71 -10.27
CA ASP A 213 -5.33 -4.26 -11.62
C ASP A 213 -5.22 -3.14 -12.66
N TYR A 214 -5.83 -1.99 -12.39
CA TYR A 214 -5.77 -0.81 -13.24
C TYR A 214 -4.47 -0.01 -13.07
N THR A 215 -3.82 -0.16 -11.91
CA THR A 215 -2.51 0.44 -11.58
C THR A 215 -1.41 -0.22 -12.40
#